data_AF-A0A661UJ79-F1
#
_entry.id   AF-A0A661UJ79-F1
#
_cell.length_a   1.000
_cell.length_b   1.000
_cell.length_c   1.000
_cell.angle_alpha   90.00
_cell.angle_beta   90.00
_cell.angle_gamma   90.00
#
_symmetry.space_group_name_H-M   'P 1'
#
loop_
_entity.id
_entity.type
_entity.pdbx_description
1 polymer ?
#
loop_
_entity_poly.entity_id
_entity_poly.type
_entity_poly.pdbx_seq_one_letter_code
_entity_poly.pdbx_strand_id
1 'polypeptide(L)'
;LQYVSLAIPFFLFWKNKISARIIQVLLIIFGFEWIRTTIYYVRVRIENGENWIRLAIILGLVAIINFASILVFRTKFMKERFGL
;
A
#
# COMPACT_ATOMS: atom_id res chain seq x y z
N LEU A 1 1.21 7.64 -12.11
CA LEU A 1 0.75 7.16 -10.78
C LEU A 1 0.43 8.29 -9.80
N GLN A 2 1.21 9.37 -9.74
CA GLN A 2 1.08 10.44 -8.74
C GLN A 2 -0.30 11.15 -8.72
N TYR A 3 -0.90 11.42 -9.88
CA TYR A 3 -2.23 12.06 -9.97
C TYR A 3 -3.41 11.10 -9.75
N VAL A 4 -3.19 9.80 -9.98
CA VAL A 4 -4.23 8.76 -9.82
C VAL A 4 -4.53 8.52 -8.34
N SER A 5 -3.52 8.66 -7.46
CA SER A 5 -3.68 8.50 -6.01
C SER A 5 -4.73 9.43 -5.38
N LEU A 6 -4.99 10.59 -5.97
CA LEU A 6 -6.00 11.52 -5.44
C LEU A 6 -7.44 11.05 -5.68
N ALA A 7 -7.66 10.25 -6.73
CA ALA A 7 -8.98 9.71 -7.06
C ALA A 7 -9.32 8.43 -6.29
N ILE A 8 -8.31 7.68 -5.83
CA ILE A 8 -8.48 6.41 -5.11
C ILE A 8 -9.31 6.54 -3.82
N PRO A 9 -9.11 7.55 -2.94
CA PRO A 9 -9.94 7.69 -1.75
C PRO A 9 -11.40 8.06 -2.07
N PHE A 10 -11.71 8.60 -3.25
CA PHE A 10 -13.10 8.85 -3.63
C PHE A 10 -13.88 7.54 -3.85
N PHE A 11 -13.21 6.46 -4.28
CA PHE A 11 -13.85 5.14 -4.40
C PHE A 11 -14.26 4.53 -3.04
N LEU A 12 -13.66 4.95 -1.92
CA LEU A 12 -14.07 4.53 -0.57
C LEU A 12 -15.44 5.07 -0.15
N PHE A 13 -15.95 6.13 -0.81
CA PHE A 13 -17.27 6.68 -0.52
C PHE A 13 -18.39 5.80 -1.09
N TRP A 14 -18.11 5.00 -2.13
CA TRP A 14 -19.06 4.03 -2.65
C TRP A 14 -19.02 2.74 -1.83
N LYS A 15 -20.03 2.55 -0.98
CA LYS A 15 -20.19 1.38 -0.11
C LYS A 15 -20.67 0.14 -0.90
N ASN A 16 -19.85 -0.38 -1.80
CA ASN A 16 -20.16 -1.62 -2.52
C ASN A 16 -18.99 -2.64 -2.45
N LYS A 17 -19.31 -3.92 -2.70
CA LYS A 17 -18.33 -5.02 -2.66
C LYS A 17 -17.18 -4.82 -3.66
N ILE A 18 -17.47 -4.16 -4.78
CA ILE A 18 -16.53 -3.91 -5.88
C ILE A 18 -15.47 -2.90 -5.45
N SER A 19 -15.85 -1.80 -4.82
CA SER A 19 -14.93 -0.81 -4.25
C SER A 19 -13.98 -1.46 -3.26
N ALA A 20 -14.49 -2.32 -2.37
CA ALA A 20 -13.64 -3.03 -1.43
C ALA A 20 -12.62 -3.95 -2.14
N ARG A 21 -13.04 -4.68 -3.17
CA ARG A 21 -12.11 -5.50 -3.97
C ARG A 21 -11.09 -4.66 -4.75
N ILE A 22 -11.50 -3.54 -5.35
CA ILE A 22 -10.60 -2.61 -6.05
C ILE A 22 -9.53 -2.10 -5.07
N ILE A 23 -9.93 -1.68 -3.87
CA ILE A 23 -8.99 -1.17 -2.86
C ILE A 23 -8.05 -2.28 -2.39
N GLN A 24 -8.52 -3.51 -2.16
CA GLN A 24 -7.66 -4.64 -1.83
C GLN A 24 -6.62 -4.91 -2.92
N VAL A 25 -7.03 -4.93 -4.20
CA VAL A 25 -6.11 -5.11 -5.33
C VAL A 25 -5.10 -3.96 -5.41
N LEU A 26 -5.55 -2.72 -5.22
CA LEU A 26 -4.68 -1.56 -5.21
C LEU A 26 -3.65 -1.64 -4.07
N LEU A 27 -4.06 -2.02 -2.85
CA LEU A 27 -3.14 -2.21 -1.72
C LEU A 27 -2.06 -3.26 -2.03
N ILE A 28 -2.41 -4.35 -2.72
CA ILE A 28 -1.43 -5.35 -3.17
C ILE A 28 -0.45 -4.74 -4.18
N ILE A 29 -0.97 -4.07 -5.21
CA ILE A 29 -0.15 -3.43 -6.26
C ILE A 29 0.79 -2.39 -5.65
N PHE A 30 0.27 -1.53 -4.77
CA PHE A 30 1.07 -0.53 -4.07
C PHE A 30 2.08 -1.17 -3.12
N GLY A 31 1.74 -2.28 -2.45
CA GLY A 31 2.69 -3.05 -1.63
C GLY A 31 3.90 -3.52 -2.44
N PHE A 32 3.69 -4.06 -3.64
CA PHE A 32 4.78 -4.41 -4.55
C PHE A 32 5.56 -3.18 -5.04
N GLU A 33 4.88 -2.08 -5.33
CA GLU A 33 5.52 -0.83 -5.72
C GLU A 33 6.45 -0.29 -4.62
N TRP A 34 6.05 -0.40 -3.34
CA TRP A 34 6.90 -0.02 -2.22
C TRP A 34 8.12 -0.94 -2.05
N ILE A 35 7.98 -2.25 -2.30
CA ILE A 35 9.13 -3.18 -2.31
C ILE A 35 10.11 -2.79 -3.42
N ARG A 36 9.62 -2.57 -4.65
CA ARG A 36 10.42 -2.14 -5.80
C ARG A 36 11.16 -0.84 -5.51
N THR A 37 10.45 0.13 -4.93
CA THR A 37 10.99 1.43 -4.51
C THR A 37 12.06 1.28 -3.44
N THR A 38 11.84 0.41 -2.45
CA THR A 38 12.82 0.13 -1.40
C THR A 38 14.11 -0.40 -2.00
N ILE A 39 14.02 -1.43 -2.86
CA ILE A 39 15.20 -2.04 -3.50
C ILE A 39 15.96 -1.01 -4.34
N TYR A 40 15.24 -0.19 -5.12
CA TYR A 40 15.84 0.85 -5.95
C TYR A 40 16.64 1.85 -5.11
N TYR A 41 16.04 2.44 -4.08
CA TYR A 41 16.71 3.45 -3.26
C TYR A 41 17.80 2.88 -2.36
N VAL A 42 17.67 1.62 -1.91
CA VAL A 42 18.75 0.94 -1.21
C VAL A 42 19.98 0.82 -2.10
N ARG A 43 19.83 0.40 -3.37
CA ARG A 43 20.95 0.33 -4.32
C ARG A 43 21.60 1.68 -4.55
N VAL A 44 20.79 2.71 -4.84
CA VAL A 44 21.29 4.08 -5.02
C VAL A 44 22.09 4.56 -3.81
N ARG A 45 21.62 4.26 -2.59
CA ARG A 45 22.34 4.64 -1.37
C ARG A 45 23.62 3.85 -1.14
N ILE A 46 23.63 2.56 -1.46
CA ILE A 46 24.84 1.73 -1.39
C ILE A 46 25.91 2.27 -2.36
N GLU A 47 25.51 2.62 -3.60
CA GLU A 47 26.40 3.19 -4.61
C GLU A 47 26.96 4.56 -4.19
N ASN A 48 26.17 5.36 -3.47
CA ASN A 48 26.58 6.67 -2.96
C ASN A 48 27.34 6.61 -1.62
N GLY A 49 27.54 5.42 -1.03
CA GLY A 49 28.16 5.27 0.29
C GLY A 49 27.34 5.83 1.45
N GLU A 50 26.04 6.05 1.25
CA GLU A 50 25.12 6.59 2.24
C GLU A 50 24.53 5.50 3.16
N ASN A 51 24.03 5.91 4.33
CA ASN A 51 23.31 5.01 5.23
C ASN A 51 21.95 4.60 4.64
N TRP A 52 21.87 3.38 4.13
CA TRP A 52 20.67 2.79 3.54
C TRP A 52 19.77 2.08 4.56
N ILE A 53 20.28 1.73 5.75
CA ILE A 53 19.54 0.93 6.75
C ILE A 53 18.29 1.65 7.20
N ARG A 54 18.40 2.95 7.52
CA ARG A 54 17.24 3.76 7.94
C ARG A 54 16.17 3.81 6.85
N LEU A 55 16.57 3.95 5.59
CA LEU A 55 15.62 3.93 4.46
C LEU A 55 14.95 2.56 4.32
N ALA A 56 15.73 1.48 4.37
CA ALA A 56 15.20 0.13 4.24
C ALA A 56 14.18 -0.20 5.34
N ILE A 57 14.44 0.23 6.58
CA ILE A 57 13.50 0.06 7.70
C ILE A 57 12.21 0.84 7.45
N ILE A 58 12.30 2.13 7.10
CA ILE A 58 11.11 2.97 6.90
C ILE A 58 10.27 2.43 5.74
N LEU A 59 10.87 2.24 4.56
CA LEU A 59 10.12 1.83 3.37
C LEU A 59 9.67 0.36 3.45
N GLY A 60 10.46 -0.51 4.07
CA GLY A 60 10.07 -1.88 4.34
C GLY A 60 8.85 -1.94 5.28
N LEU A 61 8.85 -1.14 6.35
CA LEU A 61 7.70 -1.05 7.26
C LEU A 61 6.46 -0.51 6.55
N VAL A 62 6.61 0.51 5.69
CA VAL A 62 5.52 1.03 4.85
C VAL A 62 4.95 -0.07 3.96
N ALA A 63 5.79 -0.89 3.32
CA ALA A 63 5.33 -2.02 2.50
C ALA A 63 4.53 -3.04 3.35
N ILE A 64 5.03 -3.39 4.53
CA ILE A 64 4.35 -4.33 5.46
C ILE A 64 3.00 -3.77 5.90
N ILE A 65 2.94 -2.51 6.31
CA ILE A 65 1.69 -1.85 6.73
C ILE A 65 0.68 -1.81 5.57
N ASN A 66 1.14 -1.60 4.34
CA ASN A 66 0.28 -1.61 3.15
C ASN A 66 -0.39 -2.99 2.96
N PHE A 67 0.38 -4.08 3.04
CA PHE A 67 -0.19 -5.43 3.00
C PHE A 67 -1.09 -5.73 4.21
N ALA A 68 -0.69 -5.30 5.42
CA ALA A 68 -1.50 -5.46 6.61
C ALA A 68 -2.84 -4.72 6.52
N SER A 69 -2.90 -3.61 5.79
CA SER A 69 -4.13 -2.84 5.56
C SER A 69 -5.20 -3.65 4.81
N ILE A 70 -4.81 -4.67 4.03
CA ILE A 70 -5.75 -5.61 3.38
C ILE A 70 -6.55 -6.38 4.44
N LEU A 71 -5.93 -6.71 5.58
CA LEU A 71 -6.56 -7.47 6.66
C LEU A 71 -7.70 -6.69 7.33
N VAL A 72 -7.67 -5.36 7.27
CA VAL A 72 -8.75 -4.51 7.81
C VAL A 72 -10.09 -4.84 7.13
N PHE A 73 -10.08 -5.19 5.84
CA PHE A 73 -11.30 -5.61 5.12
C PHE A 73 -11.82 -6.99 5.55
N ARG A 74 -11.06 -7.78 6.32
CA ARG A 74 -11.54 -9.05 6.90
C ARG A 74 -12.29 -8.86 8.23
N THR A 75 -12.24 -7.66 8.82
CA THR A 75 -12.97 -7.34 10.07
C THR A 75 -14.48 -7.29 9.86
N LYS A 76 -15.26 -7.67 10.88
CA LYS A 76 -16.74 -7.68 10.81
C LYS A 76 -17.31 -6.32 10.38
N PHE A 77 -16.81 -5.23 10.96
CA PHE A 77 -17.25 -3.86 10.66
C PHE A 77 -17.12 -3.50 9.17
N MET A 78 -15.98 -3.83 8.55
CA MET A 78 -15.75 -3.54 7.13
C MET A 78 -16.56 -4.45 6.23
N LYS A 79 -16.77 -5.71 6.63
CA LYS A 79 -17.66 -6.63 5.91
C LYS A 79 -19.10 -6.16 5.89
N GLU A 80 -19.63 -5.72 7.03
CA GLU A 80 -20.97 -5.15 7.14
C GLU A 80 -21.10 -3.86 6.33
N ARG A 81 -20.08 -2.99 6.36
CA ARG A 81 -20.10 -1.70 5.62
C ARG A 81 -20.05 -1.86 4.10
N PHE A 82 -19.32 -2.85 3.58
CA PHE A 82 -19.15 -3.06 2.13
C PHE A 82 -19.96 -4.26 1.59
N GLY A 83 -20.66 -4.99 2.45
CA GLY A 83 -21.42 -6.20 2.13
C GLY A 83 -20.56 -7.41 1.75
N LEU A 84 -19.31 -7.48 2.22
CA LEU A 84 -18.35 -8.55 1.89
C LEU A 84 -18.64 -9.87 2.60
#